data_AF-A0A960QH80-F1
#
_entry.id   AF-A0A960QH80-F1
#
_cell.length_a   1.000
_cell.length_b   1.000
_cell.length_c   1.000
_cell.angle_alpha   90.00
_cell.angle_beta   90.00
_cell.angle_gamma   90.00
#
_symmetry.space_group_name_H-M   'P 1'
#
loop_
_entity.id
_entity.type
_entity.pdbx_description
1 polymer ?
#
loop_
_entity_poly.entity_id
_entity_poly.type
_entity_poly.pdbx_seq_one_letter_code
_entity_poly.pdbx_strand_id
1 'polypeptide(L)'
;GKATMLKPKPAMHIAGQSDPLVKYEWQQAAMEAVRQLNGCRAEGKPWAKQCLIYESEGGTPFVSLIHPGGHQFLKAAPLLIVKFFKQH
;
A
#
# COMPACT_ATOMS: atom_id res chain seq x y z
N GLY A 1 -18.63 15.65 -4.11
CA GLY A 1 -17.45 16.42 -3.65
C GLY A 1 -16.24 16.07 -4.51
N LYS A 2 -15.17 16.87 -4.55
CA LYS A 2 -14.00 16.71 -5.46
C LYS A 2 -13.44 15.27 -5.58
N ALA A 3 -13.60 14.42 -4.56
CA ALA A 3 -13.19 13.01 -4.59
C ALA A 3 -13.83 12.19 -5.73
N THR A 4 -15.05 12.50 -6.17
CA THR A 4 -15.71 11.77 -7.28
C THR A 4 -15.16 12.13 -8.67
N MET A 5 -14.23 13.08 -8.77
CA MET A 5 -13.58 13.46 -10.04
C MET A 5 -12.21 12.80 -10.28
N LEU A 6 -11.64 12.12 -9.26
CA LEU A 6 -10.33 11.50 -9.38
C LEU A 6 -10.48 10.05 -9.82
N LYS A 7 -9.74 9.65 -10.87
CA LYS A 7 -9.67 8.26 -11.31
C LYS A 7 -8.79 7.45 -10.34
N PRO A 8 -9.29 6.33 -9.80
CA PRO A 8 -8.47 5.42 -8.98
C PRO A 8 -7.21 4.97 -9.73
N LYS A 9 -6.12 4.75 -8.98
CA LYS A 9 -4.84 4.28 -9.52
C LYS A 9 -4.28 3.17 -8.64
N PRO A 10 -3.44 2.27 -9.20
CA PRO A 10 -2.63 1.38 -8.37
C PRO A 10 -1.89 2.19 -7.30
N ALA A 11 -1.75 1.64 -6.10
CA ALA A 11 -1.05 2.31 -5.01
C ALA A 11 -0.16 1.35 -4.22
N MET A 12 0.95 1.88 -3.72
CA MET A 12 1.85 1.17 -2.79
C MET A 12 2.00 1.99 -1.51
N HIS A 13 1.85 1.34 -0.35
CA HIS A 13 2.05 1.96 0.96
C HIS A 13 3.15 1.23 1.74
N ILE A 14 4.05 2.00 2.34
CA ILE A 14 5.14 1.49 3.15
C ILE A 14 4.94 2.02 4.58
N ALA A 15 4.95 1.13 5.56
CA ALA A 15 4.69 1.50 6.95
C ALA A 15 5.61 0.77 7.94
N GLY A 16 6.07 1.51 8.94
CA GLY A 16 6.66 0.98 10.16
C GLY A 16 5.60 0.83 11.26
N GLN A 17 5.47 -0.36 11.84
CA GLN A 17 4.49 -0.62 12.91
C GLN A 17 4.81 0.14 14.21
N SER A 18 6.06 0.53 14.41
CA SER A 18 6.50 1.31 15.58
C SER A 18 6.88 2.75 15.21
N ASP A 19 6.31 3.30 14.14
CA ASP A 19 6.55 4.69 13.73
C ASP A 19 6.00 5.67 14.79
N PRO A 20 6.86 6.47 15.46
CA PRO A 20 6.42 7.39 16.50
C PRO A 20 5.82 8.68 15.95
N LEU A 21 5.99 8.98 14.66
CA LEU A 21 5.58 10.22 14.02
C LEU A 21 4.26 10.05 13.27
N VAL A 22 4.15 8.98 12.49
CA VAL A 22 2.95 8.63 11.72
C VAL A 22 2.39 7.35 12.27
N LYS A 23 1.44 7.46 13.21
CA LYS A 23 0.86 6.32 13.93
C LYS A 23 0.41 5.22 12.96
N TYR A 24 0.79 3.98 13.25
CA TYR A 24 0.48 2.84 12.39
C TYR A 24 -1.04 2.68 12.20
N GLU A 25 -1.85 2.97 13.23
CA GLU A 25 -3.31 2.90 13.14
C GLU A 25 -3.87 3.87 12.09
N TRP A 26 -3.29 5.07 11.96
CA TRP A 26 -3.68 6.03 10.93
C TRP A 26 -3.27 5.56 9.54
N GLN A 27 -2.11 4.94 9.43
CA GLN A 27 -1.65 4.33 8.19
C GLN A 27 -2.59 3.19 7.79
N GLN A 28 -2.98 2.31 8.72
CA GLN A 28 -3.94 1.24 8.47
C GLN A 28 -5.29 1.77 7.96
N ALA A 29 -5.81 2.83 8.58
CA ALA A 29 -7.04 3.47 8.12
C ALA A 29 -6.90 4.03 6.69
N ALA A 30 -5.75 4.63 6.36
CA ALA A 30 -5.48 5.12 5.01
C ALA A 30 -5.36 3.98 3.98
N MET A 31 -4.64 2.90 4.32
CA MET A 31 -4.53 1.71 3.47
C MET A 31 -5.90 1.10 3.18
N GLU A 32 -6.75 0.98 4.21
CA GLU A 32 -8.11 0.46 4.05
C GLU A 32 -8.97 1.35 3.16
N ALA A 33 -8.95 2.67 3.38
CA ALA A 33 -9.69 3.63 2.55
C ALA A 33 -9.29 3.56 1.07
N VAL A 34 -7.98 3.45 0.78
CA VAL A 34 -7.48 3.32 -0.60
C VAL A 34 -7.88 1.97 -1.20
N ARG A 35 -7.80 0.87 -0.44
CA ARG A 35 -8.23 -0.45 -0.89
C ARG A 35 -9.71 -0.49 -1.24
N GLN A 36 -10.56 0.13 -0.41
CA GLN A 36 -12.00 0.25 -0.69
C GLN A 36 -12.26 1.10 -1.93
N LEU A 37 -11.60 2.27 -2.04
CA LEU A 37 -11.72 3.14 -3.22
C LEU A 37 -11.31 2.42 -4.52
N ASN A 38 -10.26 1.59 -4.44
CA ASN A 38 -9.76 0.83 -5.58
C ASN A 38 -10.55 -0.46 -5.84
N GLY A 39 -11.51 -0.86 -4.99
CA GLY A 39 -12.23 -2.14 -5.12
C GLY A 39 -11.31 -3.36 -4.96
N CYS A 40 -10.31 -3.27 -4.08
CA CYS A 40 -9.38 -4.36 -3.82
C CYS A 40 -10.06 -5.51 -3.05
N ARG A 41 -9.59 -6.74 -3.29
CA ARG A 41 -9.94 -7.92 -2.51
C ARG A 41 -9.55 -7.77 -1.04
N ALA A 42 -10.31 -8.42 -0.16
CA ALA A 42 -10.07 -8.41 1.28
C ALA A 42 -8.76 -9.13 1.65
N GLU A 43 -8.48 -10.26 1.01
CA GLU A 43 -7.26 -11.04 1.26
C GLU A 43 -6.10 -10.57 0.39
N GLY A 44 -4.94 -10.38 1.02
CA GLY A 44 -3.70 -10.04 0.34
C GLY A 44 -2.89 -11.29 0.02
N LYS A 45 -2.28 -11.33 -1.16
CA LYS A 45 -1.39 -12.42 -1.59
C LYS A 45 0.07 -12.00 -1.47
N PRO A 46 1.02 -12.91 -1.20
CA PRO A 46 2.44 -12.59 -1.25
C PRO A 46 2.85 -12.02 -2.63
N TRP A 47 3.52 -10.86 -2.64
CA TRP A 47 4.00 -10.22 -3.88
C TRP A 47 5.53 -10.05 -3.93
N ALA A 48 6.13 -9.87 -2.75
CA ALA A 48 7.56 -9.86 -2.51
C ALA A 48 7.81 -10.10 -1.01
N LYS A 49 9.08 -10.16 -0.60
CA LYS A 49 9.43 -10.30 0.82
C LYS A 49 8.83 -9.14 1.63
N GLN A 50 8.03 -9.48 2.65
CA GLN A 50 7.29 -8.52 3.49
C GLN A 50 6.28 -7.64 2.73
N CYS A 51 5.92 -8.03 1.51
CA CYS A 51 4.88 -7.35 0.72
C CYS A 51 3.67 -8.24 0.47
N LEU A 52 2.48 -7.65 0.61
CA LEU A 52 1.24 -8.23 0.12
C LEU A 52 0.67 -7.38 -1.02
N ILE A 53 0.08 -8.03 -2.01
CA ILE A 53 -0.74 -7.40 -3.05
C ILE A 53 -2.22 -7.74 -2.84
N TYR A 54 -3.06 -6.72 -2.86
CA TYR A 54 -4.50 -6.83 -2.83
C TYR A 54 -5.01 -6.49 -4.23
N GLU A 55 -5.34 -7.53 -4.98
CA GLU A 55 -5.80 -7.41 -6.37
C GLU A 55 -7.12 -6.64 -6.43
N SER A 56 -7.30 -5.85 -7.49
CA SER A 56 -8.55 -5.16 -7.82
C SER A 56 -9.01 -5.59 -9.21
N GLU A 57 -10.30 -5.86 -9.37
CA GLU A 57 -10.91 -6.17 -10.68
C GLU A 57 -10.81 -4.99 -11.64
N GLY A 58 -10.74 -3.76 -11.12
CA GLY A 58 -10.59 -2.53 -11.91
C GLY A 58 -9.16 -2.23 -12.36
N GLY A 59 -8.19 -3.12 -12.14
CA GLY A 59 -6.80 -2.91 -12.53
C GLY A 59 -6.04 -1.90 -11.68
N THR A 60 -6.52 -1.61 -10.46
CA THR A 60 -5.92 -0.65 -9.53
C THR A 60 -5.46 -1.33 -8.23
N PRO A 61 -4.54 -2.32 -8.30
CA PRO A 61 -4.14 -3.09 -7.12
C PRO A 61 -3.48 -2.21 -6.06
N PHE A 62 -3.54 -2.68 -4.82
CA PHE A 62 -2.87 -2.07 -3.68
C PHE A 62 -1.75 -2.98 -3.19
N VAL A 63 -0.55 -2.44 -3.00
CA VAL A 63 0.59 -3.17 -2.43
C VAL A 63 0.96 -2.60 -1.07
N SER A 64 1.04 -3.44 -0.04
CA SER A 64 1.57 -3.04 1.27
C SER A 64 2.99 -3.56 1.47
N LEU A 65 3.87 -2.77 2.06
CA LEU A 65 5.18 -3.18 2.60
C LEU A 65 5.24 -2.77 4.07
N ILE A 66 4.99 -3.73 4.95
CA ILE A 66 4.87 -3.48 6.39
C ILE A 66 6.05 -4.11 7.13
N HIS A 67 6.66 -3.35 8.03
CA HIS A 67 7.77 -3.83 8.85
C HIS A 67 7.64 -3.44 10.32
N PRO A 68 8.28 -4.18 11.24
CA PRO A 68 8.12 -3.92 12.67
C PRO A 68 8.85 -2.66 13.18
N GLY A 69 9.75 -2.06 12.39
CA GLY A 69 10.52 -0.86 12.78
C GLY A 69 9.71 0.46 12.83
N GLY A 70 10.42 1.56 13.12
CA GLY A 70 9.87 2.92 13.22
C GLY A 70 9.86 3.71 11.91
N HIS A 71 10.06 5.04 11.98
CA HIS A 71 10.01 5.96 10.84
C HIS A 71 11.23 5.84 9.91
N GLN A 72 11.27 4.77 9.11
CA GLN A 72 12.37 4.49 8.19
C GLN A 72 11.91 3.60 7.04
N PHE A 73 12.65 3.62 5.94
CA PHE A 73 12.47 2.64 4.87
C PHE A 73 13.34 1.39 5.10
N LEU A 74 12.79 0.21 4.81
CA LEU A 74 13.63 -0.98 4.59
C LEU A 74 14.61 -0.71 3.44
N LYS A 75 15.83 -1.24 3.53
CA LYS A 75 16.82 -1.17 2.43
C LYS A 75 16.28 -1.67 1.08
N ALA A 76 15.31 -2.60 1.12
CA ALA A 76 14.67 -3.14 -0.07
C ALA A 76 13.58 -2.22 -0.67
N ALA A 77 13.08 -1.22 0.06
CA ALA A 77 11.95 -0.41 -0.35
C ALA A 77 12.18 0.31 -1.69
N PRO A 78 13.35 0.94 -1.99
CA PRO A 78 13.56 1.59 -3.28
C PRO A 78 13.40 0.66 -4.48
N LEU A 79 13.95 -0.56 -4.40
CA LEU A 79 13.83 -1.55 -5.47
C LEU A 79 12.38 -2.05 -5.64
N LEU A 80 11.64 -2.18 -4.53
CA LEU A 80 10.24 -2.58 -4.54
C LEU A 80 9.33 -1.49 -5.12
N ILE A 81 9.61 -0.21 -4.83
CA ILE A 81 8.92 0.93 -5.44
C ILE A 81 9.16 0.93 -6.96
N VAL A 82 10.40 0.74 -7.41
CA VAL A 82 10.70 0.64 -8.85
C VAL A 82 9.97 -0.55 -9.49
N LYS A 83 9.95 -1.71 -8.83
CA LYS A 83 9.21 -2.88 -9.31
C LYS A 83 7.72 -2.57 -9.45
N PHE A 84 7.12 -1.91 -8.46
CA PHE A 84 5.71 -1.52 -8.47
C PHE A 84 5.37 -0.65 -9.69
N PHE A 85 6.12 0.44 -9.92
CA PHE A 85 5.89 1.33 -11.07
C PHE A 85 6.18 0.71 -12.44
N LYS A 86 6.99 -0.36 -12.51
CA LYS A 86 7.19 -1.09 -13.77
C LYS A 86 6.06 -2.07 -14.09
N GLN A 87 5.32 -2.51 -13.07
CA GLN A 87 4.25 -3.51 -13.21
C GLN A 87 2.87 -2.89 -13.39
N HIS A 88 2.68 -1.63 -12.98
CA HIS A 88 1.39 -0.95 -12.85
C HIS A 88 1.49 0.50 -13.33
#